data_AF-A0A969HHX5-F1
#
_entry.id   AF-A0A969HHX5-F1
#
_cell.length_a   1.000
_cell.length_b   1.000
_cell.length_c   1.000
_cell.angle_alpha   90.00
_cell.angle_beta   90.00
_cell.angle_gamma   90.00
#
_symmetry.space_group_name_H-M   'P 1'
#
loop_
_entity.id
_entity.type
_entity.pdbx_description
1 polymer ?
#
loop_
_entity_poly.entity_id
_entity_poly.type
_entity_poly.pdbx_seq_one_letter_code
_entity_poly.pdbx_strand_id
1 'polypeptide(L)'
;MASYIVKNVGILLTEGFSKEDLHDLCFYEEGFQLAEDQISWEAGKAKIIREVLKYAKNNMLVGNLLRWAKEKNPARYHLHQPYDLDIEKIRNSACLTRKSLGEFFNLKGDKREITIYLSRHFAEASLPTLERETIPDDESKQSKDAFDVVSAVEMLETVWLKGEIERPIHWLPDEMQEELNEVKITVNLEICPEKDDIDKISDKGTVIFIGGPRANLGTVYYLFEKEAGLVRPTRWRRDIDEGRQKTKEAIECISGSKKYYFRYPKENLNLGIIQRYKSGDQTVVYLTGTGVSGTGAAVAYLRKKWVDLLKEEEKFYKVIEVPRRKAKDLTSYGPDYWTNKWTEVPFFCD
;
A
#
# COMPACT_ATOMS: atom_id res chain seq x y z
N MET A 1 -28.49 14.32 5.63
CA MET A 1 -29.06 13.24 4.80
C MET A 1 -28.02 12.11 4.76
N ALA A 2 -28.37 10.88 5.14
CA ALA A 2 -27.41 9.77 5.13
C ALA A 2 -27.02 9.44 3.68
N SER A 3 -25.71 9.40 3.39
CA SER A 3 -25.20 8.96 2.09
C SER A 3 -24.83 7.49 2.21
N TYR A 4 -25.20 6.68 1.21
CA TYR A 4 -24.99 5.23 1.24
C TYR A 4 -24.01 4.80 0.14
N ILE A 5 -23.14 3.84 0.44
CA ILE A 5 -22.23 3.21 -0.52
C ILE A 5 -23.00 2.18 -1.33
N VAL A 6 -23.73 2.64 -2.36
CA VAL A 6 -24.61 1.79 -3.21
C VAL A 6 -23.88 0.57 -3.77
N LYS A 7 -22.58 0.69 -4.06
CA LYS A 7 -21.74 -0.43 -4.51
C LYS A 7 -21.71 -1.57 -3.50
N ASN A 8 -21.50 -1.28 -2.21
CA ASN A 8 -21.44 -2.29 -1.16
C ASN A 8 -22.80 -2.93 -0.92
N VAL A 9 -23.88 -2.14 -1.01
CA VAL A 9 -25.25 -2.67 -0.98
C VAL A 9 -25.49 -3.63 -2.16
N GLY A 10 -25.03 -3.30 -3.36
CA GLY A 10 -25.15 -4.18 -4.52
C GLY A 10 -24.37 -5.49 -4.39
N ILE A 11 -23.15 -5.45 -3.84
CA ILE A 11 -22.38 -6.67 -3.56
C ILE A 11 -23.10 -7.52 -2.51
N LEU A 12 -23.58 -6.91 -1.42
CA LEU A 12 -24.38 -7.57 -0.39
C LEU A 12 -25.58 -8.30 -1.01
N LEU A 13 -26.36 -7.63 -1.86
CA LEU A 13 -27.51 -8.24 -2.51
C LEU A 13 -27.12 -9.37 -3.48
N THR A 14 -25.99 -9.21 -4.16
CA THR A 14 -25.49 -10.19 -5.13
C THR A 14 -24.99 -11.46 -4.45
N GLU A 15 -24.28 -11.36 -3.35
CA GLU A 15 -23.67 -12.50 -2.66
C GLU A 15 -24.54 -13.07 -1.53
N GLY A 16 -25.40 -12.24 -0.94
CA GLY A 16 -26.13 -12.58 0.29
C GLY A 16 -27.52 -13.18 0.09
N PHE A 17 -28.12 -13.03 -1.08
CA PHE A 17 -29.55 -13.33 -1.29
C PHE A 17 -29.75 -14.08 -2.60
N SER A 18 -30.71 -15.01 -2.66
CA SER A 18 -31.13 -15.69 -3.88
C SER A 18 -31.95 -14.76 -4.79
N LYS A 19 -32.38 -15.24 -5.96
CA LYS A 19 -33.30 -14.46 -6.81
C LYS A 19 -34.68 -14.38 -6.13
N GLU A 20 -35.09 -15.47 -5.50
CA GLU A 20 -36.36 -15.65 -4.80
C GLU A 20 -36.44 -14.71 -3.60
N ASP A 21 -35.38 -14.62 -2.78
CA ASP A 21 -35.31 -13.69 -1.66
C ASP A 21 -35.53 -12.22 -2.09
N LEU A 22 -35.04 -11.84 -3.28
CA LEU A 22 -35.18 -10.48 -3.80
C LEU A 22 -36.59 -10.21 -4.35
N HIS A 23 -37.28 -11.24 -4.86
CA HIS A 23 -38.71 -11.13 -5.18
C HIS A 23 -39.54 -11.03 -3.90
N ASP A 24 -39.23 -11.83 -2.87
CA ASP A 24 -39.89 -11.77 -1.57
C ASP A 24 -39.74 -10.39 -0.92
N LEU A 25 -38.56 -9.77 -1.05
CA LEU A 25 -38.36 -8.37 -0.65
C LEU A 25 -39.35 -7.45 -1.36
N CYS A 26 -39.48 -7.56 -2.68
CA CYS A 26 -40.38 -6.70 -3.45
C CYS A 26 -41.85 -6.94 -3.09
N PHE A 27 -42.23 -8.17 -2.77
CA PHE A 27 -43.63 -8.54 -2.52
C PHE A 27 -44.07 -8.25 -1.07
N TYR A 28 -43.23 -8.60 -0.10
CA TYR A 28 -43.63 -8.61 1.32
C TYR A 28 -43.12 -7.40 2.11
N GLU A 29 -42.02 -6.76 1.70
CA GLU A 29 -41.46 -5.64 2.48
C GLU A 29 -42.20 -4.34 2.17
N GLU A 30 -42.78 -3.74 3.21
CA GLU A 30 -43.49 -2.48 3.11
C GLU A 30 -42.56 -1.38 2.57
N GLY A 31 -43.03 -0.69 1.52
CA GLY A 31 -42.25 0.32 0.80
C GLY A 31 -41.58 -0.20 -0.49
N PHE A 32 -41.36 -1.51 -0.64
CA PHE A 32 -40.79 -2.11 -1.86
C PHE A 32 -41.83 -2.70 -2.82
N GLN A 33 -43.09 -2.79 -2.40
CA GLN A 33 -44.22 -3.29 -3.21
C GLN A 33 -44.37 -2.60 -4.57
N LEU A 34 -44.19 -1.27 -4.65
CA LEU A 34 -44.28 -0.54 -5.92
C LEU A 34 -43.09 -0.80 -6.86
N ALA A 35 -42.01 -1.42 -6.38
CA ALA A 35 -40.93 -1.88 -7.24
C ALA A 35 -41.31 -3.16 -7.99
N GLU A 36 -42.27 -3.95 -7.49
CA GLU A 36 -42.73 -5.19 -8.11
C GLU A 36 -43.29 -4.94 -9.51
N ASP A 37 -44.13 -3.91 -9.68
CA ASP A 37 -44.72 -3.54 -10.97
C ASP A 37 -43.67 -3.24 -12.05
N GLN A 38 -42.43 -2.94 -11.64
CA GLN A 38 -41.31 -2.59 -12.52
C GLN A 38 -40.38 -3.78 -12.79
N ILE A 39 -40.50 -4.88 -12.04
CA ILE A 39 -39.58 -6.01 -12.05
C ILE A 39 -40.31 -7.27 -12.51
N SER A 40 -40.12 -7.65 -13.77
CA SER A 40 -40.61 -8.93 -14.30
C SER A 40 -40.04 -10.11 -13.51
N TRP A 41 -40.90 -11.09 -13.19
CA TRP A 41 -40.52 -12.38 -12.60
C TRP A 41 -39.50 -13.17 -13.44
N GLU A 42 -39.44 -12.93 -14.75
CA GLU A 42 -38.48 -13.56 -15.64
C GLU A 42 -37.10 -12.85 -15.62
N ALA A 43 -36.99 -11.69 -14.98
CA ALA A 43 -35.75 -10.94 -14.92
C ALA A 43 -34.62 -11.75 -14.23
N GLY A 44 -33.41 -11.62 -14.76
CA GLY A 44 -32.22 -12.16 -14.09
C GLY A 44 -31.92 -11.41 -12.79
N LYS A 45 -31.32 -12.11 -11.81
CA LYS A 45 -30.95 -11.57 -10.48
C LYS A 45 -30.26 -10.20 -10.55
N ALA A 46 -29.29 -10.04 -11.46
CA ALA A 46 -28.56 -8.78 -11.61
C ALA A 46 -29.46 -7.59 -12.02
N LYS A 47 -30.50 -7.85 -12.82
CA LYS A 47 -31.49 -6.82 -13.21
C LYS A 47 -32.38 -6.46 -12.03
N ILE A 48 -32.84 -7.46 -11.27
CA ILE A 48 -33.65 -7.25 -10.05
C ILE A 48 -32.89 -6.37 -9.05
N ILE A 49 -31.63 -6.72 -8.74
CA ILE A 49 -30.78 -5.94 -7.83
C ILE A 49 -30.66 -4.49 -8.30
N ARG A 50 -30.45 -4.27 -9.60
CA ARG A 50 -30.31 -2.93 -10.16
C ARG A 50 -31.57 -2.09 -9.96
N GLU A 51 -32.74 -2.66 -10.26
CA GLU A 51 -34.02 -1.94 -10.10
C GLU A 51 -34.37 -1.72 -8.63
N VAL A 52 -34.16 -2.70 -7.75
CA VAL A 52 -34.34 -2.56 -6.29
C VAL A 52 -33.46 -1.43 -5.75
N LEU A 53 -32.17 -1.40 -6.10
CA LEU A 53 -31.26 -0.34 -5.64
C LEU A 53 -31.66 1.04 -6.18
N LYS A 54 -32.04 1.11 -7.46
CA LYS A 54 -32.50 2.35 -8.09
C LYS A 54 -33.76 2.88 -7.39
N TYR A 55 -34.73 2.01 -7.16
CA TYR A 55 -35.97 2.34 -6.46
C TYR A 55 -35.69 2.76 -5.01
N ALA A 56 -34.86 2.00 -4.28
CA ALA A 56 -34.48 2.33 -2.91
C ALA A 56 -33.81 3.71 -2.82
N LYS A 57 -32.93 4.03 -3.77
CA LYS A 57 -32.25 5.33 -3.82
C LYS A 57 -33.22 6.47 -4.08
N ASN A 58 -34.12 6.32 -5.06
CA ASN A 58 -35.05 7.37 -5.46
C ASN A 58 -36.10 7.68 -4.38
N ASN A 59 -36.45 6.69 -3.56
CA ASN A 59 -37.47 6.81 -2.51
C ASN A 59 -36.89 6.90 -1.09
N MET A 60 -35.57 7.08 -0.94
CA MET A 60 -34.88 7.13 0.36
C MET A 60 -35.08 5.88 1.24
N LEU A 61 -35.27 4.70 0.64
CA LEU A 61 -35.52 3.43 1.33
C LEU A 61 -34.27 2.56 1.51
N VAL A 62 -33.07 3.07 1.22
CA VAL A 62 -31.82 2.30 1.36
C VAL A 62 -31.60 1.84 2.81
N GLY A 63 -32.00 2.64 3.80
CA GLY A 63 -31.96 2.24 5.21
C GLY A 63 -32.87 1.04 5.51
N ASN A 64 -34.08 1.03 4.94
CA ASN A 64 -35.03 -0.09 5.11
C ASN A 64 -34.50 -1.36 4.43
N LEU A 65 -33.91 -1.23 3.24
CA LEU A 65 -33.27 -2.35 2.53
C LEU A 65 -32.13 -2.97 3.35
N LEU A 66 -31.29 -2.14 3.97
CA LEU A 66 -30.20 -2.61 4.83
C LEU A 66 -30.70 -3.26 6.11
N ARG A 67 -31.77 -2.73 6.71
CA ARG A 67 -32.44 -3.34 7.87
C ARG A 67 -32.97 -4.73 7.51
N TRP A 68 -33.73 -4.84 6.41
CA TRP A 68 -34.23 -6.12 5.89
C TRP A 68 -33.08 -7.11 5.65
N ALA A 69 -32.00 -6.66 4.99
CA ALA A 69 -30.86 -7.52 4.71
C ALA A 69 -30.14 -8.02 5.98
N LYS A 70 -30.05 -7.15 7.02
CA LYS A 70 -29.49 -7.51 8.32
C LYS A 70 -30.32 -8.56 9.04
N GLU A 71 -31.65 -8.45 8.97
CA GLU A 71 -32.58 -9.41 9.59
C GLU A 71 -32.56 -10.77 8.89
N LYS A 72 -32.56 -10.77 7.55
CA LYS A 72 -32.60 -12.00 6.75
C LYS A 72 -31.25 -12.72 6.66
N ASN A 73 -30.14 -11.99 6.55
CA ASN A 73 -28.81 -12.58 6.44
C ASN A 73 -27.75 -11.75 7.21
N PRO A 74 -27.74 -11.81 8.55
CA PRO A 74 -26.83 -11.00 9.37
C PRO A 74 -25.35 -11.28 9.08
N ALA A 75 -25.00 -12.54 8.79
CA ALA A 75 -23.62 -12.93 8.51
C ALA A 75 -23.06 -12.22 7.27
N ARG A 76 -23.83 -12.19 6.17
CA ARG A 76 -23.43 -11.48 4.94
C ARG A 76 -23.53 -9.97 5.11
N TYR A 77 -24.53 -9.48 5.84
CA TYR A 77 -24.64 -8.07 6.19
C TYR A 77 -23.39 -7.55 6.92
N HIS A 78 -22.81 -8.31 7.85
CA HIS A 78 -21.59 -7.85 8.53
C HIS A 78 -20.35 -7.89 7.63
N LEU A 79 -20.30 -8.82 6.66
CA LEU A 79 -19.15 -9.00 5.78
C LEU A 79 -18.94 -7.84 4.78
N HIS A 80 -20.03 -7.22 4.31
CA HIS A 80 -19.97 -6.20 3.25
C HIS A 80 -20.11 -4.75 3.76
N GLN A 81 -20.01 -4.53 5.07
CA GLN A 81 -19.87 -3.18 5.65
C GLN A 81 -18.57 -2.51 5.16
N PRO A 82 -18.51 -1.16 5.13
CA PRO A 82 -19.55 -0.19 5.54
C PRO A 82 -20.64 0.05 4.48
N TYR A 83 -21.82 0.53 4.90
CA TYR A 83 -22.94 0.83 4.01
C TYR A 83 -23.34 2.29 3.99
N ASP A 84 -23.17 2.97 5.12
CA ASP A 84 -23.38 4.40 5.30
C ASP A 84 -22.03 5.12 5.30
N LEU A 85 -22.06 6.32 4.72
CA LEU A 85 -21.01 7.31 4.81
C LEU A 85 -21.43 8.29 5.90
N ASP A 86 -20.81 8.19 7.07
CA ASP A 86 -20.82 9.27 8.03
C ASP A 86 -19.95 10.40 7.47
N ILE A 87 -20.57 11.27 6.66
CA ILE A 87 -19.89 12.32 5.88
C ILE A 87 -19.04 13.21 6.80
N GLU A 88 -19.54 13.56 7.99
CA GLU A 88 -18.80 14.39 8.93
C GLU A 88 -17.61 13.65 9.53
N LYS A 89 -17.79 12.40 9.96
CA LYS A 89 -16.67 11.58 10.46
C LYS A 89 -15.64 11.33 9.37
N ILE A 90 -16.07 11.13 8.13
CA ILE A 90 -15.20 10.94 6.97
C ILE A 90 -14.47 12.23 6.66
N ARG A 91 -15.16 13.37 6.57
CA ARG A 91 -14.54 14.68 6.34
C ARG A 91 -13.54 15.03 7.43
N ASN A 92 -13.87 14.75 8.69
CA ASN A 92 -12.96 14.94 9.81
C ASN A 92 -11.76 13.99 9.71
N SER A 93 -11.98 12.70 9.42
CA SER A 93 -10.90 11.72 9.21
C SER A 93 -10.02 12.07 8.01
N ALA A 94 -10.61 12.59 6.94
CA ALA A 94 -9.98 12.99 5.69
C ALA A 94 -9.11 14.24 5.86
N CYS A 95 -9.67 15.29 6.47
CA CYS A 95 -8.94 16.50 6.83
C CYS A 95 -7.81 16.18 7.81
N LEU A 96 -8.07 15.33 8.81
CA LEU A 96 -7.04 14.78 9.67
C LEU A 96 -5.98 14.08 8.82
N THR A 97 -6.37 13.24 7.88
CA THR A 97 -5.45 12.52 7.01
C THR A 97 -4.57 13.46 6.18
N ARG A 98 -5.11 14.50 5.55
CA ARG A 98 -4.28 15.42 4.75
C ARG A 98 -3.38 16.31 5.58
N LYS A 99 -3.91 16.86 6.67
CA LYS A 99 -3.12 17.66 7.61
C LYS A 99 -1.97 16.80 8.15
N SER A 100 -2.28 15.58 8.53
CA SER A 100 -1.32 14.69 9.14
C SER A 100 -0.35 14.09 8.11
N LEU A 101 -0.73 13.93 6.83
CA LEU A 101 0.23 13.67 5.74
C LEU A 101 1.20 14.85 5.59
N GLY A 102 0.68 16.08 5.65
CA GLY A 102 1.50 17.29 5.65
C GLY A 102 2.48 17.33 6.82
N GLU A 103 2.03 16.95 8.02
CA GLU A 103 2.88 16.83 9.21
C GLU A 103 3.91 15.69 9.06
N PHE A 104 3.50 14.53 8.55
CA PHE A 104 4.35 13.34 8.43
C PHE A 104 5.53 13.58 7.48
N PHE A 105 5.22 14.21 6.35
CA PHE A 105 6.17 14.50 5.29
C PHE A 105 6.81 15.89 5.44
N ASN A 106 6.45 16.67 6.46
CA ASN A 106 6.93 18.05 6.67
C ASN A 106 6.66 18.98 5.46
N LEU A 107 5.48 18.84 4.85
CA LEU A 107 5.06 19.66 3.72
C LEU A 107 4.58 21.02 4.20
N LYS A 108 5.49 22.00 4.22
CA LYS A 108 5.20 23.41 4.59
C LYS A 108 5.06 24.30 3.35
N GLY A 109 4.21 25.33 3.47
CA GLY A 109 4.02 26.36 2.45
C GLY A 109 3.23 25.89 1.23
N ASP A 110 3.34 26.67 0.15
CA ASP A 110 2.56 26.50 -1.09
C ASP A 110 3.08 25.36 -1.98
N LYS A 111 4.31 24.88 -1.73
CA LYS A 111 4.92 23.78 -2.48
C LYS A 111 4.98 22.52 -1.62
N ARG A 112 3.99 21.64 -1.81
CA ARG A 112 3.92 20.32 -1.16
C ARG A 112 4.34 19.25 -2.14
N GLU A 113 5.64 19.19 -2.39
CA GLU A 113 6.26 18.25 -3.32
C GLU A 113 6.92 17.09 -2.55
N ILE A 114 6.63 15.87 -2.99
CA ILE A 114 7.29 14.65 -2.53
C ILE A 114 7.96 14.03 -3.74
N THR A 115 9.24 13.71 -3.65
CA THR A 115 9.92 12.93 -4.69
C THR A 115 10.15 11.52 -4.19
N ILE A 116 9.63 10.53 -4.91
CA ILE A 116 9.89 9.11 -4.68
C ILE A 116 10.97 8.65 -5.65
N TYR A 117 12.15 8.34 -5.12
CA TYR A 117 13.24 7.72 -5.86
C TYR A 117 13.12 6.20 -5.86
N LEU A 118 13.05 5.64 -7.06
CA LEU A 118 13.02 4.21 -7.31
C LEU A 118 14.45 3.72 -7.60
N SER A 119 14.82 2.57 -7.06
CA SER A 119 16.14 1.97 -7.32
C SER A 119 16.45 1.84 -8.82
N ARG A 120 17.70 1.98 -9.26
CA ARG A 120 18.01 1.84 -10.70
C ARG A 120 17.73 0.46 -11.27
N HIS A 121 17.89 -0.60 -10.49
CA HIS A 121 17.49 -1.94 -10.93
C HIS A 121 15.99 -2.03 -11.22
N PHE A 122 15.16 -1.20 -10.58
CA PHE A 122 13.75 -1.06 -10.92
C PHE A 122 13.57 -0.57 -12.37
N ALA A 123 14.31 0.46 -12.77
CA ALA A 123 14.31 0.99 -14.12
C ALA A 123 14.86 -0.03 -15.12
N GLU A 124 16.00 -0.64 -14.79
CA GLU A 124 16.66 -1.61 -15.67
C GLU A 124 15.80 -2.87 -15.87
N ALA A 125 15.08 -3.34 -14.85
CA ALA A 125 14.14 -4.46 -14.96
C ALA A 125 12.93 -4.16 -15.84
N SER A 126 12.65 -2.89 -16.09
CA SER A 126 11.52 -2.43 -16.89
C SER A 126 11.91 -2.17 -18.37
N LEU A 127 13.20 -2.23 -18.71
CA LEU A 127 13.68 -2.04 -20.09
C LEU A 127 13.50 -3.33 -20.91
N PRO A 128 13.03 -3.23 -22.17
CA PRO A 128 12.96 -4.38 -23.09
C PRO A 128 14.32 -5.04 -23.26
N THR A 129 14.33 -6.38 -23.33
CA THR A 129 15.54 -7.23 -23.29
C THR A 129 16.68 -6.95 -24.29
N LEU A 130 16.55 -6.02 -25.21
CA LEU A 130 17.51 -5.79 -26.29
C LEU A 130 18.83 -5.14 -25.84
N GLU A 131 18.97 -4.70 -24.59
CA GLU A 131 20.18 -4.00 -24.11
C GLU A 131 20.97 -4.75 -23.00
N ARG A 132 20.60 -6.00 -22.66
CA ARG A 132 21.15 -6.74 -21.49
C ARG A 132 22.23 -7.79 -21.79
N GLU A 133 22.88 -7.74 -22.95
CA GLU A 133 23.76 -8.80 -23.47
C GLU A 133 25.16 -8.97 -22.81
N THR A 134 25.42 -8.45 -21.61
CA THR A 134 26.79 -8.50 -21.03
C THR A 134 26.92 -8.96 -19.57
N ILE A 135 25.94 -9.67 -19.02
CA ILE A 135 26.07 -10.25 -17.67
C ILE A 135 26.53 -11.73 -17.76
N PRO A 136 27.69 -12.12 -17.15
CA PRO A 136 28.22 -13.48 -17.22
C PRO A 136 27.29 -14.55 -16.62
N ASP A 137 27.34 -15.73 -17.23
CA ASP A 137 26.26 -16.72 -17.31
C ASP A 137 26.12 -17.69 -16.10
N ASP A 138 26.79 -17.47 -14.98
CA ASP A 138 26.84 -18.47 -13.89
C ASP A 138 25.71 -18.36 -12.83
N GLU A 139 24.92 -17.28 -12.82
CA GLU A 139 23.71 -17.15 -11.97
C GLU A 139 22.38 -17.10 -12.77
N SER A 140 22.41 -17.25 -14.10
CA SER A 140 21.31 -16.92 -15.04
C SER A 140 20.13 -17.91 -15.10
N LYS A 141 20.16 -19.01 -14.32
CA LYS A 141 19.03 -19.96 -14.25
C LYS A 141 17.94 -19.63 -13.22
N GLN A 142 17.94 -18.43 -12.63
CA GLN A 142 16.69 -17.89 -12.09
C GLN A 142 15.88 -17.36 -13.28
N SER A 143 14.84 -18.10 -13.67
CA SER A 143 14.01 -17.83 -14.86
C SER A 143 13.72 -16.35 -15.01
N LYS A 144 14.04 -15.79 -16.19
CA LYS A 144 13.73 -14.43 -16.64
C LYS A 144 12.34 -13.95 -16.19
N ASP A 145 11.34 -14.84 -16.27
CA ASP A 145 9.96 -14.61 -15.82
C ASP A 145 9.84 -14.22 -14.33
N ALA A 146 10.70 -14.76 -13.46
CA ALA A 146 10.68 -14.46 -12.03
C ALA A 146 11.23 -13.05 -11.74
N PHE A 147 12.06 -12.48 -12.63
CA PHE A 147 12.64 -11.14 -12.48
C PHE A 147 11.66 -10.04 -12.90
N ASP A 148 10.94 -10.24 -14.01
CA ASP A 148 9.93 -9.30 -14.52
C ASP A 148 8.71 -9.21 -13.57
N VAL A 149 8.29 -10.36 -13.05
CA VAL A 149 7.22 -10.49 -12.03
C VAL A 149 7.64 -9.83 -10.71
N VAL A 150 8.94 -9.82 -10.39
CA VAL A 150 9.46 -9.26 -9.14
C VAL A 150 9.35 -7.73 -9.09
N SER A 151 9.75 -7.04 -10.15
CA SER A 151 9.75 -5.56 -10.20
C SER A 151 8.34 -4.99 -10.24
N ALA A 152 7.38 -5.74 -10.78
CA ALA A 152 5.98 -5.34 -10.85
C ALA A 152 5.32 -5.14 -9.47
N VAL A 153 5.70 -5.90 -8.43
CA VAL A 153 5.08 -5.76 -7.10
C VAL A 153 5.52 -4.48 -6.40
N GLU A 154 6.83 -4.21 -6.41
CA GLU A 154 7.38 -2.95 -5.87
C GLU A 154 6.80 -1.74 -6.61
N MET A 155 6.59 -1.89 -7.93
CA MET A 155 5.99 -0.85 -8.77
C MET A 155 4.53 -0.59 -8.43
N LEU A 156 3.72 -1.64 -8.27
CA LEU A 156 2.32 -1.47 -7.88
C LEU A 156 2.18 -0.82 -6.51
N GLU A 157 2.95 -1.25 -5.50
CA GLU A 157 2.88 -0.63 -4.17
C GLU A 157 3.38 0.82 -4.20
N THR A 158 4.37 1.14 -5.03
CA THR A 158 4.82 2.53 -5.26
C THR A 158 3.71 3.37 -5.89
N VAL A 159 3.06 2.87 -6.94
CA VAL A 159 1.96 3.56 -7.62
C VAL A 159 0.77 3.74 -6.68
N TRP A 160 0.46 2.75 -5.85
CA TRP A 160 -0.57 2.88 -4.83
C TRP A 160 -0.18 3.87 -3.74
N LEU A 161 1.07 3.87 -3.26
CA LEU A 161 1.55 4.88 -2.32
C LEU A 161 1.40 6.29 -2.90
N LYS A 162 1.83 6.50 -4.16
CA LYS A 162 1.64 7.77 -4.88
C LYS A 162 0.17 8.15 -4.92
N GLY A 163 -0.70 7.23 -5.32
CA GLY A 163 -2.14 7.44 -5.41
C GLY A 163 -2.77 7.81 -4.07
N GLU A 164 -2.37 7.15 -2.98
CA GLU A 164 -2.87 7.42 -1.62
C GLU A 164 -2.35 8.76 -1.07
N ILE A 165 -1.13 9.17 -1.43
CA ILE A 165 -0.59 10.48 -1.02
C ILE A 165 -1.32 11.62 -1.78
N GLU A 166 -1.49 11.48 -3.09
CA GLU A 166 -2.14 12.50 -3.92
C GLU A 166 -3.66 12.54 -3.70
N ARG A 167 -4.26 11.37 -3.52
CA ARG A 167 -5.71 11.15 -3.44
C ARG A 167 -6.03 10.15 -2.32
N PRO A 168 -5.84 10.53 -1.03
CA PRO A 168 -6.05 9.63 0.10
C PRO A 168 -7.50 9.10 0.23
N ILE A 169 -8.44 9.59 -0.58
CA ILE A 169 -9.87 9.29 -0.41
C ILE A 169 -10.55 9.18 -1.78
N HIS A 170 -10.09 8.24 -2.59
CA HIS A 170 -10.58 7.96 -3.94
C HIS A 170 -12.04 7.44 -4.01
N TRP A 171 -12.66 7.14 -2.87
CA TRP A 171 -14.02 6.61 -2.77
C TRP A 171 -15.06 7.68 -2.39
N LEU A 172 -14.65 8.94 -2.17
CA LEU A 172 -15.58 10.05 -1.96
C LEU A 172 -16.17 10.57 -3.28
N PRO A 173 -17.36 11.20 -3.27
CA PRO A 173 -17.87 11.93 -4.43
C PRO A 173 -16.92 13.06 -4.88
N ASP A 174 -16.87 13.37 -6.18
CA ASP A 174 -15.93 14.33 -6.78
C ASP A 174 -16.01 15.72 -6.13
N GLU A 175 -17.21 16.20 -5.84
CA GLU A 175 -17.46 17.49 -5.16
C GLU A 175 -16.75 17.58 -3.78
N MET A 176 -16.74 16.47 -3.03
CA MET A 176 -16.04 16.40 -1.75
C MET A 176 -14.54 16.21 -1.92
N GLN A 177 -14.12 15.52 -2.98
CA GLN A 177 -12.70 15.42 -3.30
C GLN A 177 -12.13 16.80 -3.62
N GLU A 178 -12.83 17.63 -4.40
CA GLU A 178 -12.40 18.99 -4.74
C GLU A 178 -12.17 19.87 -3.51
N GLU A 179 -13.12 19.89 -2.57
CA GLU A 179 -13.00 20.64 -1.30
C GLU A 179 -11.81 20.14 -0.47
N LEU A 180 -11.62 18.83 -0.39
CA LEU A 180 -10.48 18.26 0.33
C LEU A 180 -9.16 18.52 -0.41
N ASN A 181 -9.18 18.64 -1.74
CA ASN A 181 -8.02 18.75 -2.64
C ASN A 181 -7.47 20.19 -2.76
N GLU A 182 -8.03 21.17 -2.03
CA GLU A 182 -7.52 22.55 -2.01
C GLU A 182 -6.01 22.62 -1.75
N VAL A 183 -5.51 21.66 -0.96
CA VAL A 183 -4.08 21.40 -0.86
C VAL A 183 -3.67 20.34 -1.88
N LYS A 184 -3.03 20.79 -2.96
CA LYS A 184 -2.39 19.89 -3.93
C LYS A 184 -1.03 19.42 -3.43
N ILE A 185 -0.93 18.14 -3.09
CA ILE A 185 0.36 17.44 -2.93
C ILE A 185 0.74 16.85 -4.29
N THR A 186 1.93 17.15 -4.77
CA THR A 186 2.46 16.59 -6.02
C THR A 186 3.50 15.54 -5.68
N VAL A 187 3.34 14.33 -6.21
CA VAL A 187 4.31 13.26 -6.02
C VAL A 187 5.03 12.98 -7.34
N ASN A 188 6.33 13.27 -7.35
CA ASN A 188 7.22 12.99 -8.47
C ASN A 188 7.79 11.57 -8.32
N LEU A 189 7.78 10.79 -9.39
CA LEU A 189 8.47 9.49 -9.43
C LEU A 189 9.75 9.67 -10.25
N GLU A 190 10.89 9.41 -9.63
CA GLU A 190 12.20 9.56 -10.27
C GLU A 190 13.02 8.28 -10.11
N ILE A 191 13.92 8.02 -11.06
CA ILE A 191 14.93 6.99 -10.88
C ILE A 191 16.04 7.57 -10.01
N CYS A 192 16.47 6.79 -9.02
CA CYS A 192 17.54 7.19 -8.12
C CYS A 192 18.80 7.59 -8.91
N PRO A 193 19.38 8.77 -8.62
CA PRO A 193 20.62 9.19 -9.27
C PRO A 193 21.77 8.23 -8.92
N GLU A 194 22.81 8.29 -9.74
CA GLU A 194 24.07 7.59 -9.46
C GLU A 194 24.80 8.24 -8.29
N LYS A 195 25.80 7.55 -7.74
CA LYS A 195 26.58 8.07 -6.59
C LYS A 195 27.20 9.44 -6.90
N ASP A 196 27.69 9.62 -8.12
CA ASP A 196 28.36 10.86 -8.54
C ASP A 196 27.36 11.99 -8.85
N ASP A 197 26.06 11.69 -8.83
CA ASP A 197 24.96 12.58 -9.14
C ASP A 197 24.10 12.89 -7.91
N ILE A 198 24.61 12.63 -6.70
CA ILE A 198 23.82 12.73 -5.46
C ILE A 198 23.35 14.16 -5.17
N ASP A 199 24.08 15.16 -5.68
CA ASP A 199 23.72 16.58 -5.61
C ASP A 199 22.45 16.92 -6.41
N LYS A 200 21.97 16.00 -7.27
CA LYS A 200 20.68 16.13 -7.96
C LYS A 200 19.49 15.79 -7.06
N ILE A 201 19.71 15.18 -5.90
CA ILE A 201 18.64 14.89 -4.94
C ILE A 201 18.21 16.21 -4.29
N SER A 202 16.91 16.50 -4.34
CA SER A 202 16.34 17.71 -3.73
C SER A 202 16.79 17.86 -2.28
N ASP A 203 17.42 19.00 -1.96
CA ASP A 203 17.81 19.39 -0.60
C ASP A 203 16.62 19.90 0.24
N LYS A 204 15.43 20.00 -0.37
CA LYS A 204 14.22 20.55 0.23
C LYS A 204 13.04 19.58 0.12
N GLY A 205 12.11 19.71 1.06
CA GLY A 205 10.86 18.96 1.07
C GLY A 205 11.05 17.50 1.47
N THR A 206 10.23 16.62 0.90
CA THR A 206 10.21 15.21 1.25
C THR A 206 10.81 14.36 0.16
N VAL A 207 11.70 13.45 0.55
CA VAL A 207 12.26 12.44 -0.33
C VAL A 207 11.93 11.05 0.22
N ILE A 208 11.39 10.17 -0.64
CA ILE A 208 11.12 8.78 -0.30
C ILE A 208 12.00 7.90 -1.16
N PHE A 209 12.78 7.00 -0.56
CA PHE A 209 13.60 6.03 -1.27
C PHE A 209 12.98 4.64 -1.17
N ILE A 210 12.82 3.97 -2.32
CA ILE A 210 12.26 2.61 -2.41
C ILE A 210 13.26 1.66 -3.11
N GLY A 211 13.57 0.52 -2.48
CA GLY A 211 14.26 -0.60 -3.15
C GLY A 211 15.06 -1.55 -2.24
N GLY A 212 15.33 -2.77 -2.73
CA GLY A 212 15.95 -3.87 -1.97
C GLY A 212 17.50 -3.98 -2.02
N PRO A 213 18.09 -4.97 -1.33
CA PRO A 213 19.54 -5.08 -1.05
C PRO A 213 20.40 -5.56 -2.22
N ARG A 214 19.81 -6.09 -3.30
CA ARG A 214 20.58 -6.58 -4.46
C ARG A 214 21.08 -5.48 -5.39
N ALA A 215 20.61 -4.25 -5.18
CA ALA A 215 20.36 -3.36 -6.30
C ALA A 215 20.64 -1.88 -6.02
N ASN A 216 21.24 -1.54 -4.89
CA ASN A 216 20.98 -0.20 -4.39
C ASN A 216 22.13 0.37 -3.57
N LEU A 217 22.76 1.40 -4.14
CA LEU A 217 23.18 2.59 -3.39
C LEU A 217 22.06 3.07 -2.43
N GLY A 218 20.80 2.71 -2.72
CA GLY A 218 19.68 2.46 -1.78
C GLY A 218 19.88 2.02 -0.35
N THR A 219 20.80 1.08 -0.17
CA THR A 219 21.10 0.49 1.14
C THR A 219 22.19 1.28 1.86
N VAL A 220 22.85 2.22 1.18
CA VAL A 220 23.87 3.13 1.71
C VAL A 220 23.67 4.49 1.07
N TYR A 221 22.58 5.19 1.40
CA TYR A 221 22.45 6.55 0.91
C TYR A 221 23.36 7.46 1.69
N TYR A 222 24.08 8.31 0.99
CA TYR A 222 24.81 9.40 1.58
C TYR A 222 24.04 10.69 1.33
N LEU A 223 23.36 11.26 2.33
CA LEU A 223 22.92 12.64 2.19
C LEU A 223 24.13 13.52 2.49
N PHE A 224 24.60 14.27 1.49
CA PHE A 224 25.79 15.13 1.63
C PHE A 224 27.01 14.35 2.15
N GLU A 225 27.33 13.23 1.50
CA GLU A 225 28.46 12.35 1.87
C GLU A 225 28.37 11.71 3.28
N LYS A 226 27.19 11.72 3.92
CA LYS A 226 26.94 11.03 5.21
C LYS A 226 25.88 9.95 5.11
N GLU A 227 26.21 8.77 5.62
CA GLU A 227 25.30 7.62 5.65
C GLU A 227 23.97 8.00 6.32
N ALA A 228 22.91 7.97 5.53
CA ALA A 228 21.58 8.40 5.86
C ALA A 228 20.75 7.14 6.15
N GLY A 229 20.81 6.71 7.41
CA GLY A 229 20.34 5.40 7.80
C GLY A 229 20.74 5.06 9.23
N LEU A 230 19.86 4.45 10.00
CA LEU A 230 20.19 3.78 11.26
C LEU A 230 20.28 2.27 11.02
N VAL A 231 19.50 1.75 10.08
CA VAL A 231 19.45 0.32 9.76
C VAL A 231 19.41 0.09 8.25
N ARG A 232 19.94 -1.06 7.80
CA ARG A 232 19.81 -1.52 6.42
C ARG A 232 19.69 -3.04 6.31
N PRO A 233 19.03 -3.55 5.26
CA PRO A 233 19.08 -4.97 4.93
C PRO A 233 20.46 -5.30 4.36
N THR A 234 21.05 -6.41 4.80
CA THR A 234 22.36 -6.87 4.36
C THR A 234 22.37 -8.38 4.13
N ARG A 235 23.44 -8.88 3.51
CA ARG A 235 23.67 -10.32 3.33
C ARG A 235 24.91 -10.73 4.08
N TRP A 236 24.72 -11.56 5.10
CA TRP A 236 25.81 -12.18 5.81
C TRP A 236 26.22 -13.49 5.11
N ARG A 237 27.46 -13.54 4.61
CA ARG A 237 28.08 -14.76 4.13
C ARG A 237 28.84 -15.37 5.31
N ARG A 238 28.39 -16.53 5.79
CA ARG A 238 29.21 -17.33 6.69
C ARG A 238 29.89 -18.40 5.85
N ASP A 239 31.21 -18.43 5.90
CA ASP A 239 31.95 -19.62 5.47
C ASP A 239 31.55 -20.72 6.44
N ILE A 240 30.78 -21.68 5.93
CA ILE A 240 30.49 -22.90 6.67
C ILE A 240 31.64 -23.83 6.32
N ASP A 241 32.47 -24.13 7.31
CA ASP A 241 33.36 -25.30 7.31
C ASP A 241 32.56 -26.47 6.69
N GLU A 242 33.00 -27.03 5.55
CA GLU A 242 32.31 -28.00 4.67
C GLU A 242 31.87 -27.48 3.26
N GLY A 243 32.35 -26.33 2.81
CA GLY A 243 32.33 -25.98 1.38
C GLY A 243 30.96 -25.61 0.78
N ARG A 244 29.96 -25.34 1.62
CA ARG A 244 28.68 -24.74 1.19
C ARG A 244 28.48 -23.37 1.84
N GLN A 245 28.73 -22.31 1.08
CA GLN A 245 28.37 -20.95 1.51
C GLN A 245 26.84 -20.84 1.64
N LYS A 246 26.32 -20.68 2.86
CA LYS A 246 24.94 -20.22 3.07
C LYS A 246 24.95 -18.72 3.27
N THR A 247 24.30 -18.01 2.35
CA THR A 247 23.97 -16.59 2.53
C THR A 247 22.77 -16.50 3.47
N LYS A 248 22.91 -15.75 4.57
CA LYS A 248 21.78 -15.35 5.41
C LYS A 248 21.48 -13.88 5.18
N GLU A 249 20.21 -13.55 4.96
CA GLU A 249 19.78 -12.15 4.98
C GLU A 249 19.79 -11.65 6.43
N ALA A 250 20.14 -10.39 6.65
CA ALA A 250 20.21 -9.82 7.98
C ALA A 250 19.84 -8.34 7.98
N ILE A 251 19.62 -7.79 9.17
CA ILE A 251 19.56 -6.34 9.39
C ILE A 251 20.85 -5.91 10.08
N GLU A 252 21.48 -4.91 9.47
CA GLU A 252 22.66 -4.23 9.97
C GLU A 252 22.25 -2.89 10.59
N CYS A 253 22.73 -2.60 11.79
CA CYS A 253 22.66 -1.28 12.38
C CYS A 253 23.92 -0.48 12.06
N ILE A 254 23.73 0.80 11.75
CA ILE A 254 24.76 1.74 11.36
C ILE A 254 25.00 2.69 12.54
N SER A 255 26.18 2.60 13.16
CA SER A 255 26.60 3.50 14.24
C SER A 255 28.05 3.93 14.02
N GLY A 256 28.24 5.08 13.37
CA GLY A 256 29.55 5.57 12.96
C GLY A 256 30.26 4.60 12.00
N SER A 257 31.48 4.20 12.33
CA SER A 257 32.24 3.20 11.56
C SER A 257 31.95 1.75 11.96
N LYS A 258 31.13 1.52 13.00
CA LYS A 258 30.85 0.18 13.53
C LYS A 258 29.58 -0.39 12.91
N LYS A 259 29.66 -1.69 12.62
CA LYS A 259 28.58 -2.48 11.99
C LYS A 259 28.16 -3.59 12.94
N TYR A 260 26.88 -3.62 13.25
CA TYR A 260 26.30 -4.61 14.15
C TYR A 260 25.14 -5.32 13.45
N TYR A 261 25.05 -6.64 13.60
CA TYR A 261 24.00 -7.45 12.98
C TYR A 261 23.06 -7.95 14.06
N PHE A 262 21.78 -7.58 13.98
CA PHE A 262 20.85 -7.77 15.09
C PHE A 262 19.69 -8.72 14.77
N ARG A 263 19.45 -9.02 13.49
CA ARG A 263 18.33 -9.89 13.11
C ARG A 263 18.62 -10.69 11.85
N TYR A 264 18.31 -11.97 11.91
CA TYR A 264 18.19 -12.86 10.75
C TYR A 264 16.71 -13.26 10.63
N PRO A 265 16.11 -13.19 9.43
CA PRO A 265 14.77 -13.70 9.25
C PRO A 265 14.77 -15.21 9.49
N LYS A 266 13.64 -15.72 10.00
CA LYS A 266 13.37 -17.17 9.99
C LYS A 266 13.35 -17.65 8.53
N GLU A 267 13.57 -18.95 8.32
CA GLU A 267 13.46 -19.53 6.99
C GLU A 267 12.12 -19.17 6.34
N ASN A 268 12.15 -18.77 5.07
CA ASN A 268 10.99 -18.31 4.30
C ASN A 268 10.34 -17.00 4.78
N LEU A 269 11.05 -16.16 5.52
CA LEU A 269 10.62 -14.77 5.77
C LEU A 269 11.57 -13.79 5.09
N ASN A 270 11.01 -12.65 4.70
CA ASN A 270 11.70 -11.45 4.29
C ASN A 270 11.49 -10.37 5.37
N LEU A 271 12.38 -9.38 5.44
CA LEU A 271 12.28 -8.26 6.36
C LEU A 271 11.96 -6.98 5.60
N GLY A 272 11.01 -6.18 6.07
CA GLY A 272 10.79 -4.81 5.62
C GLY A 272 11.32 -3.82 6.65
N ILE A 273 11.83 -2.69 6.19
CA ILE A 273 12.42 -1.61 6.99
C ILE A 273 11.75 -0.33 6.54
N ILE A 274 11.15 0.37 7.50
CA ILE A 274 10.59 1.71 7.34
C ILE A 274 11.41 2.62 8.23
N GLN A 275 12.09 3.61 7.67
CA GLN A 275 12.85 4.57 8.46
C GLN A 275 12.51 5.99 8.04
N ARG A 276 12.31 6.89 9.01
CA ARG A 276 12.20 8.33 8.78
C ARG A 276 13.38 9.04 9.42
N TYR A 277 13.93 10.00 8.68
CA TYR A 277 14.95 10.91 9.15
C TYR A 277 14.55 12.34 8.77
N LYS A 278 14.78 13.29 9.67
CA LYS A 278 14.57 14.71 9.42
C LYS A 278 15.88 15.46 9.56
N SER A 279 16.22 16.26 8.57
CA SER A 279 17.46 17.05 8.51
C SER A 279 17.13 18.46 8.09
N GLY A 280 17.02 19.38 9.06
CA GLY A 280 16.52 20.73 8.81
C GLY A 280 15.09 20.69 8.26
N ASP A 281 14.89 21.27 7.07
CA ASP A 281 13.59 21.30 6.39
C ASP A 281 13.34 20.05 5.53
N GLN A 282 14.32 19.17 5.37
CA GLN A 282 14.20 17.96 4.58
C GLN A 282 13.67 16.81 5.44
N THR A 283 12.69 16.06 4.92
CA THR A 283 12.25 14.78 5.48
C THR A 283 12.57 13.66 4.51
N VAL A 284 13.24 12.64 5.02
CA VAL A 284 13.68 11.50 4.23
C VAL A 284 13.07 10.23 4.79
N VAL A 285 12.41 9.47 3.91
CA VAL A 285 11.76 8.20 4.25
C VAL A 285 12.38 7.08 3.45
N TYR A 286 12.82 6.02 4.12
CA TYR A 286 13.40 4.83 3.52
C TYR A 286 12.42 3.67 3.65
N LEU A 287 12.11 3.06 2.51
CA LEU A 287 11.25 1.88 2.39
C LEU A 287 12.04 0.80 1.66
N THR A 288 12.66 -0.07 2.44
CA THR A 288 13.55 -1.12 1.92
C THR A 288 13.24 -2.45 2.59
N GLY A 289 13.73 -3.54 2.04
CA GLY A 289 13.59 -4.83 2.70
C GLY A 289 14.43 -5.90 2.08
N THR A 290 14.61 -7.02 2.79
CA THR A 290 15.32 -8.17 2.24
C THR A 290 14.47 -8.79 1.13
N GLY A 291 14.96 -8.69 -0.10
CA GLY A 291 14.21 -9.05 -1.29
C GLY A 291 12.90 -8.27 -1.48
N VAL A 292 12.15 -8.70 -2.48
CA VAL A 292 11.00 -7.96 -3.05
C VAL A 292 9.82 -7.91 -2.11
N SER A 293 9.53 -9.03 -1.43
CA SER A 293 8.46 -9.10 -0.45
C SER A 293 8.72 -8.16 0.71
N GLY A 294 9.98 -8.01 1.14
CA GLY A 294 10.36 -7.11 2.22
C GLY A 294 10.14 -5.65 1.83
N THR A 295 10.64 -5.23 0.66
CA THR A 295 10.43 -3.87 0.15
C THR A 295 8.94 -3.57 -0.04
N GLY A 296 8.20 -4.44 -0.72
CA GLY A 296 6.76 -4.26 -0.96
C GLY A 296 5.97 -4.15 0.34
N ALA A 297 6.30 -4.98 1.34
CA ALA A 297 5.70 -4.89 2.66
C ALA A 297 6.03 -3.58 3.36
N ALA A 298 7.26 -3.05 3.25
CA ALA A 298 7.62 -1.76 3.84
C ALA A 298 6.81 -0.60 3.24
N VAL A 299 6.64 -0.60 1.91
CA VAL A 299 5.82 0.39 1.21
C VAL A 299 4.34 0.29 1.61
N ALA A 300 3.79 -0.92 1.61
CA ALA A 300 2.42 -1.18 2.02
C ALA A 300 2.17 -0.82 3.50
N TYR A 301 3.15 -1.10 4.36
CA TYR A 301 3.09 -0.74 5.78
C TYR A 301 3.00 0.78 5.94
N LEU A 302 3.89 1.56 5.30
CA LEU A 302 3.81 3.03 5.33
C LEU A 302 2.41 3.48 4.86
N ARG A 303 1.97 3.02 3.69
CA ARG A 303 0.67 3.37 3.10
C ARG A 303 -0.50 3.14 4.05
N LYS A 304 -0.46 2.09 4.87
CA LYS A 304 -1.55 1.71 5.78
C LYS A 304 -1.40 2.26 7.20
N LYS A 305 -0.17 2.56 7.64
CA LYS A 305 0.17 2.88 9.04
C LYS A 305 0.80 4.23 9.25
N TRP A 306 0.93 5.08 8.22
CA TRP A 306 1.56 6.39 8.36
C TRP A 306 0.90 7.29 9.45
N VAL A 307 -0.41 7.17 9.70
CA VAL A 307 -1.08 7.88 10.83
C VAL A 307 -0.59 7.41 12.19
N ASP A 308 -0.29 6.13 12.34
CA ASP A 308 0.30 5.60 13.58
C ASP A 308 1.76 6.03 13.68
N LEU A 309 2.50 6.02 12.56
CA LEU A 309 3.90 6.46 12.48
C LEU A 309 4.09 7.96 12.77
N LEU A 310 3.04 8.78 12.67
CA LEU A 310 3.09 10.17 13.10
C LEU A 310 3.30 10.35 14.59
N LYS A 311 2.87 9.38 15.40
CA LYS A 311 3.01 9.41 16.86
C LYS A 311 4.45 9.12 17.30
N GLU A 312 5.27 8.62 16.38
CA GLU A 312 6.68 8.34 16.60
C GLU A 312 7.51 9.63 16.58
N GLU A 313 8.70 9.57 17.19
CA GLU A 313 9.67 10.67 17.19
C GLU A 313 10.06 11.12 15.77
N GLU A 314 10.59 12.33 15.63
CA GLU A 314 10.98 12.88 14.32
C GLU A 314 11.92 11.95 13.53
N LYS A 315 12.73 11.16 14.25
CA LYS A 315 13.59 10.10 13.72
C LYS A 315 13.13 8.76 14.27
N PHE A 316 12.79 7.81 13.39
CA PHE A 316 12.44 6.46 13.81
C PHE A 316 12.86 5.44 12.75
N TYR A 317 12.95 4.18 13.17
CA TYR A 317 12.93 3.04 12.25
C TYR A 317 11.96 1.97 12.78
N LYS A 318 11.38 1.19 11.88
CA LYS A 318 10.55 0.02 12.16
C LYS A 318 11.01 -1.14 11.31
N VAL A 319 11.00 -2.32 11.90
CA VAL A 319 11.29 -3.58 11.23
C VAL A 319 10.02 -4.41 11.23
N ILE A 320 9.67 -4.93 10.05
CA ILE A 320 8.55 -5.84 9.87
C ILE A 320 9.03 -7.15 9.27
N GLU A 321 8.41 -8.25 9.66
CA GLU A 321 8.60 -9.56 9.05
C GLU A 321 7.46 -9.87 8.11
N VAL A 322 7.75 -10.49 6.97
CA VAL A 322 6.75 -10.87 5.99
C VAL A 322 7.09 -12.21 5.34
N PRO A 323 6.11 -13.08 5.03
CA PRO A 323 6.36 -14.32 4.31
C PRO A 323 7.05 -14.08 2.98
N ARG A 324 8.10 -14.86 2.71
CA ARG A 324 8.76 -14.91 1.41
C ARG A 324 7.80 -15.49 0.39
N ARG A 325 7.61 -14.77 -0.71
CA ARG A 325 6.76 -15.23 -1.81
C ARG A 325 7.38 -16.44 -2.53
N LYS A 326 6.53 -17.40 -2.90
CA LYS A 326 6.89 -18.42 -3.91
C LYS A 326 6.81 -17.79 -5.30
N ALA A 327 7.79 -18.04 -6.18
CA ALA A 327 7.89 -17.37 -7.49
C ALA A 327 6.60 -17.42 -8.35
N LYS A 328 5.74 -18.42 -8.16
CA LYS A 328 4.49 -18.64 -8.91
C LYS A 328 3.24 -17.98 -8.29
N ASP A 329 3.35 -17.33 -7.13
CA ASP A 329 2.21 -16.78 -6.40
C ASP A 329 1.84 -15.36 -6.85
N LEU A 330 0.91 -15.26 -7.80
CA LEU A 330 0.41 -13.98 -8.32
C LEU A 330 -0.65 -13.34 -7.41
N THR A 331 -1.10 -13.99 -6.32
CA THR A 331 -2.08 -13.36 -5.40
C THR A 331 -1.49 -12.14 -4.69
N SER A 332 -0.16 -12.03 -4.70
CA SER A 332 0.62 -10.88 -4.20
C SER A 332 0.46 -9.55 -4.96
N TYR A 333 -0.22 -9.55 -6.10
CA TYR A 333 -0.55 -8.33 -6.86
C TYR A 333 -1.85 -7.66 -6.43
N GLY A 334 -2.56 -8.22 -5.46
CA GLY A 334 -3.75 -7.57 -4.89
C GLY A 334 -3.34 -6.43 -3.97
N PRO A 335 -4.05 -5.27 -4.00
CA PRO A 335 -3.77 -4.11 -3.15
C PRO A 335 -3.87 -4.38 -1.63
N ASP A 336 -4.48 -5.51 -1.29
CA ASP A 336 -4.68 -5.95 0.08
C ASP A 336 -3.82 -7.16 0.50
N TYR A 337 -2.99 -7.70 -0.40
CA TYR A 337 -2.18 -8.88 -0.09
C TYR A 337 -1.28 -8.64 1.12
N TRP A 338 -0.57 -7.51 1.12
CA TRP A 338 0.37 -7.21 2.18
C TRP A 338 -0.34 -6.81 3.48
N THR A 339 -1.53 -6.20 3.40
CA THR A 339 -2.25 -5.56 4.52
C THR A 339 -2.37 -6.41 5.78
N ASN A 340 -2.37 -7.74 5.65
CA ASN A 340 -2.53 -8.68 6.76
C ASN A 340 -1.38 -9.70 6.87
N LYS A 341 -0.24 -9.46 6.23
CA LYS A 341 0.85 -10.45 6.11
C LYS A 341 2.14 -10.05 6.81
N TRP A 342 2.23 -8.83 7.32
CA TRP A 342 3.40 -8.41 8.08
C TRP A 342 3.15 -8.50 9.59
N THR A 343 4.24 -8.69 10.32
CA THR A 343 4.28 -8.59 11.78
C THR A 343 5.37 -7.59 12.15
N GLU A 344 5.03 -6.56 12.92
CA GLU A 344 6.04 -5.68 13.51
C GLU A 344 6.93 -6.47 14.45
N VAL A 345 8.22 -6.16 14.42
CA VAL A 345 9.16 -6.87 15.26
C VAL A 345 9.96 -5.94 16.14
N PRO A 346 9.99 -6.18 17.46
CA PRO A 346 10.81 -5.39 18.36
C PRO A 346 12.26 -5.50 17.91
N PHE A 347 12.85 -4.36 17.61
CA PHE A 347 14.21 -4.23 17.13
C PHE A 347 14.79 -2.93 17.70
N PHE A 348 15.90 -3.04 18.40
CA PHE A 348 16.57 -1.93 19.06
C PHE A 348 18.01 -1.84 18.53
N CYS A 349 18.33 -0.68 17.94
CA CYS A 349 19.68 -0.21 17.72
C CYS A 349 20.02 0.64 18.94
N ASP A 350 20.89 0.12 19.81
CA ASP A 350 21.42 0.87 20.95
C ASP A 350 22.32 2.04 20.51
#